data_AF-A0A7C6AUJ2-F1
#
_entry.id   AF-A0A7C6AUJ2-F1
#
_cell.length_a   1.000
_cell.length_b   1.000
_cell.length_c   1.000
_cell.angle_alpha   90.00
_cell.angle_beta   90.00
_cell.angle_gamma   90.00
#
_symmetry.space_group_name_H-M   'P 1'
#
loop_
_entity.id
_entity.type
_entity.pdbx_description
1 polymer ?
#
loop_
_entity_poly.entity_id
_entity_poly.type
_entity_poly.pdbx_seq_one_letter_code
_entity_poly.pdbx_strand_id
1 'polypeptide(L)'
;MNKMNIEQLLQAMSNEFGGEPETMKILSQLNEQAVFEHAANKNFAMAGEQVPAKYKLLISLAVSAALGSERCTKTYTQVALNKGITREELMETLLVTRFVKATTVFSDATPALKIILEK
;
A
#
# COMPACT_ATOMS: atom_id res chain seq x y z
N MET A 1 17.18 -22.42 15.07
CA MET A 1 16.61 -21.07 14.87
C MET A 1 15.20 -21.10 15.40
N ASN A 2 14.87 -20.28 16.41
CA ASN A 2 13.53 -20.28 16.98
C ASN A 2 12.58 -19.60 15.97
N LYS A 3 11.59 -20.34 15.45
CA LYS A 3 10.59 -19.76 14.54
C LYS A 3 9.76 -18.74 15.33
N MET A 4 9.61 -17.54 14.77
CA MET A 4 8.75 -16.50 15.32
C MET A 4 7.32 -17.04 15.49
N ASN A 5 6.73 -16.84 16.67
CA ASN A 5 5.34 -17.24 16.93
C ASN A 5 4.34 -16.16 16.50
N ILE A 6 3.04 -16.45 16.57
CA ILE A 6 2.00 -15.56 16.06
C ILE A 6 1.92 -14.24 16.84
N GLU A 7 2.11 -14.27 18.16
CA GLU A 7 2.09 -13.07 19.02
C GLU A 7 3.25 -12.14 18.67
N GLN A 8 4.44 -12.70 18.48
CA GLN A 8 5.63 -11.97 18.05
C GLN A 8 5.44 -11.35 16.66
N LEU A 9 4.81 -12.07 15.74
CA LEU A 9 4.49 -11.54 14.41
C LEU A 9 3.50 -10.37 14.49
N LEU A 10 2.39 -10.52 15.23
CA LEU A 10 1.39 -9.47 15.40
C LEU A 10 1.99 -8.23 16.07
N GLN A 11 2.89 -8.41 17.05
CA GLN A 11 3.60 -7.30 17.67
C GLN A 11 4.54 -6.59 16.68
N ALA A 12 5.27 -7.35 15.86
CA ALA A 12 6.13 -6.78 14.83
C ALA A 12 5.34 -5.95 13.81
N MET A 13 4.16 -6.43 13.39
CA MET A 13 3.26 -5.69 12.51
C MET A 13 2.74 -4.40 13.17
N SER A 14 2.38 -4.45 14.45
CA SER A 14 1.93 -3.27 15.20
C SER A 14 3.01 -2.19 15.24
N ASN A 15 4.25 -2.59 15.53
CA ASN A 15 5.40 -1.68 15.58
C ASN A 15 5.71 -1.07 14.22
N GLU A 16 5.60 -1.84 13.14
CA GLU A 16 5.87 -1.37 11.78
C GLU A 16 4.82 -0.36 11.31
N PHE A 17 3.53 -0.64 11.54
CA PHE A 17 2.42 0.15 10.99
C PHE A 17 1.86 1.21 11.94
N GLY A 18 2.36 1.28 13.18
CA GLY A 18 2.01 2.31 14.15
C GLY A 18 0.62 2.16 14.76
N GLY A 19 0.07 0.93 14.80
CA GLY A 19 -1.24 0.65 15.37
C GLY A 19 -1.56 -0.85 15.37
N GLU A 20 -2.55 -1.25 16.17
CA GLU A 20 -2.91 -2.67 16.30
C GLU A 20 -3.38 -3.24 14.95
N PRO A 21 -2.82 -4.38 14.49
CA PRO A 21 -3.23 -5.01 13.24
C PRO A 21 -4.50 -5.85 13.44
N GLU A 22 -5.61 -5.20 13.76
CA GLU A 22 -6.90 -5.85 14.12
C GLU A 22 -7.30 -6.98 13.15
N THR A 23 -7.22 -6.70 11.84
CA THR A 23 -7.55 -7.69 10.80
C THR A 23 -6.67 -8.94 10.89
N MET A 24 -5.38 -8.78 11.21
CA MET A 24 -4.46 -9.91 11.36
C MET A 24 -4.68 -10.66 12.67
N LYS A 25 -5.07 -9.95 13.73
CA LYS A 25 -5.44 -10.54 15.03
C LYS A 25 -6.73 -11.36 14.96
N ILE A 26 -7.70 -10.93 14.14
CA ILE A 26 -8.89 -11.73 13.85
C ILE A 26 -8.49 -12.92 12.97
N LEU A 27 -7.70 -12.69 11.92
CA LEU A 27 -7.26 -13.75 11.02
C LEU A 27 -6.44 -14.82 11.74
N SER A 28 -5.61 -14.47 12.72
CA SER A 28 -4.81 -15.44 13.48
C SER A 28 -5.67 -16.42 14.27
N GLN A 29 -6.83 -15.98 14.77
CA GLN A 29 -7.77 -16.85 15.49
C GLN A 29 -8.47 -17.84 14.55
N LEU A 30 -8.55 -17.51 13.26
CA LEU A 30 -9.17 -18.36 12.24
C LEU A 30 -8.14 -19.27 11.55
N ASN A 31 -6.95 -18.73 11.26
CA ASN A 31 -5.87 -19.39 10.53
C ASN A 31 -4.55 -18.63 10.72
N GLU A 32 -3.72 -19.04 11.68
CA GLU A 32 -2.39 -18.45 11.90
C GLU A 32 -1.48 -18.54 10.67
N GLN A 33 -1.53 -19.66 9.95
CA GLN A 33 -0.69 -19.88 8.78
C GLN A 33 -0.96 -18.84 7.68
N ALA A 34 -2.20 -18.37 7.55
CA ALA A 34 -2.54 -17.30 6.62
C ALA A 34 -1.87 -15.96 7.00
N VAL A 35 -1.70 -15.68 8.30
CA VAL A 35 -0.99 -14.48 8.76
C VAL A 35 0.51 -14.59 8.47
N PHE A 36 1.10 -15.76 8.73
CA PHE A 36 2.51 -16.01 8.38
C PHE A 36 2.76 -15.89 6.88
N GLU A 37 1.87 -16.45 6.06
CA GLU A 37 1.95 -16.36 4.61
C GLU A 37 1.78 -14.91 4.11
N HIS A 38 0.86 -14.14 4.70
CA HIS A 38 0.72 -12.71 4.41
C HIS A 38 2.01 -11.94 4.71
N ALA A 39 2.62 -12.19 5.87
CA ALA A 39 3.88 -11.56 6.25
C ALA A 39 5.04 -11.99 5.34
N ALA A 40 5.11 -13.27 4.96
CA ALA A 40 6.11 -13.79 4.03
C ALA A 40 5.99 -13.13 2.66
N ASN A 41 4.77 -12.98 2.13
CA ASN A 41 4.52 -12.30 0.86
C ASN A 41 4.93 -10.82 0.90
N LYS A 42 4.61 -10.10 1.99
CA LYS A 42 5.09 -8.72 2.18
C LYS A 42 6.61 -8.68 2.18
N ASN A 43 7.27 -9.57 2.93
CA ASN A 43 8.73 -9.60 3.02
C ASN A 43 9.37 -9.91 1.67
N PHE A 44 8.85 -10.88 0.92
CA PHE A 44 9.31 -11.20 -0.42
C PHE A 44 9.20 -9.99 -1.36
N ALA A 45 8.03 -9.34 -1.42
CA ALA A 45 7.82 -8.15 -2.25
C ALA A 45 8.75 -6.99 -1.88
N MET A 46 9.08 -6.85 -0.60
CA MET A 46 9.92 -5.77 -0.08
C MET A 46 11.42 -6.07 -0.08
N ALA A 47 11.85 -7.32 -0.31
CA ALA A 47 13.25 -7.74 -0.15
C ALA A 47 14.19 -7.27 -1.27
N GLY A 48 13.71 -7.13 -2.51
CA GLY A 48 14.59 -6.85 -3.66
C GLY A 48 15.25 -5.48 -3.60
N GLU A 49 16.55 -5.37 -3.88
CA GLU A 49 17.31 -4.13 -3.65
C GLU A 49 17.21 -3.11 -4.80
N GLN A 50 16.75 -3.54 -5.98
CA GLN A 50 16.75 -2.71 -7.20
C GLN A 50 15.76 -1.54 -7.15
N VAL A 51 14.69 -1.66 -6.36
CA VAL A 51 13.82 -0.53 -6.06
C VAL A 51 14.12 -0.10 -4.62
N PRO A 52 14.70 1.10 -4.42
CA PRO A 52 14.99 1.62 -3.09
C PRO A 52 13.74 1.64 -2.20
N ALA A 53 13.93 1.41 -0.89
CA ALA A 53 12.83 1.33 0.08
C ALA A 53 11.90 2.54 0.06
N LYS A 54 12.44 3.74 -0.21
CA LYS A 54 11.66 4.97 -0.40
C LYS A 54 10.59 4.80 -1.47
N TYR A 55 10.98 4.38 -2.68
CA TYR A 55 10.06 4.26 -3.81
C TYR A 55 9.02 3.17 -3.57
N LYS A 56 9.37 2.08 -2.88
CA LYS A 56 8.38 1.05 -2.50
C LYS A 56 7.27 1.64 -1.64
N LEU A 57 7.60 2.48 -0.66
CA LEU A 57 6.59 3.13 0.18
C LEU A 57 5.77 4.17 -0.58
N LEU A 58 6.38 4.95 -1.48
CA LEU A 58 5.65 5.88 -2.35
C LEU A 58 4.68 5.12 -3.27
N ILE A 59 5.10 3.99 -3.84
CA ILE A 59 4.23 3.11 -4.65
C ILE A 59 3.09 2.55 -3.78
N SER A 60 3.37 2.08 -2.57
CA SER A 60 2.32 1.59 -1.66
C SER A 60 1.29 2.68 -1.31
N LEU A 61 1.72 3.91 -1.08
CA LEU A 61 0.84 5.06 -0.88
C LEU A 61 0.01 5.35 -2.13
N ALA A 62 0.64 5.43 -3.31
CA ALA A 62 -0.03 5.71 -4.57
C ALA A 62 -1.12 4.67 -4.88
N VAL A 63 -0.81 3.37 -4.75
CA VAL A 63 -1.77 2.28 -4.95
C VAL A 63 -2.93 2.37 -3.95
N SER A 64 -2.63 2.62 -2.68
CA SER A 64 -3.67 2.75 -1.63
C SER A 64 -4.63 3.90 -1.91
N ALA A 65 -4.10 5.06 -2.31
CA ALA A 65 -4.88 6.24 -2.64
C ALA A 65 -5.68 6.06 -3.94
N ALA A 66 -5.10 5.43 -4.96
CA ALA A 66 -5.79 5.14 -6.21
C ALA A 66 -7.01 4.24 -6.00
N LEU A 67 -6.87 3.21 -5.16
CA LEU A 67 -7.95 2.28 -4.78
C LEU A 67 -8.98 2.87 -3.80
N GLY A 68 -8.75 4.07 -3.26
CA GLY A 68 -9.66 4.70 -2.30
C GLY A 68 -9.65 4.06 -0.91
N SER A 69 -8.58 3.34 -0.54
CA SER A 69 -8.44 2.74 0.78
C SER A 69 -7.95 3.79 1.78
N GLU A 70 -8.86 4.41 2.53
CA GLU A 70 -8.53 5.42 3.54
C GLU A 70 -7.55 4.86 4.59
N ARG A 71 -7.82 3.66 5.11
CA ARG A 71 -6.98 3.00 6.12
C ARG A 71 -5.56 2.76 5.59
N CYS A 72 -5.41 2.14 4.42
CA CYS A 72 -4.08 1.87 3.87
C CYS A 72 -3.35 3.17 3.51
N THR A 73 -4.06 4.17 2.99
CA THR A 73 -3.48 5.49 2.68
C THR A 73 -2.90 6.13 3.93
N LYS A 74 -3.67 6.13 5.04
CA LYS A 74 -3.19 6.63 6.34
C LYS A 74 -1.97 5.85 6.84
N THR A 75 -2.03 4.52 6.82
CA THR A 75 -0.94 3.65 7.28
C THR A 75 0.35 3.88 6.50
N TYR A 76 0.31 3.84 5.17
CA TYR A 76 1.52 4.03 4.36
C TYR A 76 2.06 5.46 4.43
N THR A 77 1.19 6.47 4.61
CA THR A 77 1.62 7.84 4.88
C THR A 77 2.43 7.91 6.18
N GLN A 78 1.94 7.31 7.27
CA GLN A 78 2.64 7.34 8.56
C GLN A 78 3.97 6.57 8.50
N VAL A 79 3.98 5.38 7.89
CA VAL A 79 5.20 4.58 7.72
C VAL A 79 6.25 5.35 6.91
N ALA A 80 5.83 6.02 5.84
CA ALA A 80 6.71 6.83 5.01
C ALA A 80 7.34 7.99 5.79
N LEU A 81 6.54 8.76 6.53
CA LEU A 81 7.02 9.84 7.40
C LEU A 81 8.02 9.32 8.45
N ASN A 82 7.71 8.18 9.09
CA ASN A 82 8.60 7.57 10.07
C ASN A 82 9.93 7.10 9.48
N LYS A 83 9.99 6.82 8.17
CA LYS A 83 11.23 6.48 7.45
C LYS A 83 11.93 7.71 6.84
N GLY A 84 11.51 8.92 7.19
CA GLY A 84 12.14 10.16 6.75
C GLY A 84 11.75 10.62 5.34
N ILE A 85 10.71 10.03 4.74
CA ILE A 85 10.14 10.53 3.49
C ILE A 85 9.46 11.87 3.77
N THR A 86 9.76 12.87 2.97
CA THR A 86 9.34 14.26 3.21
C THR A 86 7.87 14.47 2.88
N ARG A 87 7.26 15.54 3.44
CA ARG A 87 5.86 15.87 3.15
C ARG A 87 5.69 16.23 1.67
N GLU A 88 6.71 16.87 1.10
CA GLU A 88 6.79 17.28 -0.29
C GLU A 88 6.75 16.05 -1.21
N GLU A 89 7.57 15.02 -0.96
CA GLU A 89 7.56 13.77 -1.73
C GLU A 89 6.21 13.04 -1.67
N LEU A 90 5.58 13.02 -0.49
CA LEU A 90 4.25 12.41 -0.33
C LEU A 90 3.18 13.18 -1.10
N MET A 91 3.26 14.51 -1.07
CA MET A 91 2.31 15.37 -1.75
C MET A 91 2.46 15.27 -3.28
N GLU A 92 3.69 15.28 -3.80
CA GLU A 92 3.96 15.01 -5.21
C GLU A 92 3.45 13.62 -5.64
N THR A 93 3.67 12.60 -4.80
CA THR A 93 3.16 11.24 -5.05
C THR A 93 1.64 11.23 -5.19
N LEU A 94 0.91 11.91 -4.30
CA LEU A 94 -0.55 12.01 -4.36
C LEU A 94 -1.03 12.81 -5.59
N LEU A 95 -0.33 13.88 -5.97
CA LEU A 95 -0.65 14.66 -7.17
C LEU A 95 -0.48 13.83 -8.45
N VAL A 96 0.63 13.08 -8.57
CA VAL A 96 0.86 12.14 -9.68
C VAL A 96 -0.21 11.05 -9.68
N THR A 97 -0.53 10.48 -8.51
CA THR A 97 -1.59 9.48 -8.38
C THR A 97 -2.95 10.00 -8.86
N ARG A 98 -3.33 11.22 -8.45
CA ARG A 98 -4.57 11.87 -8.91
C ARG A 98 -4.58 12.03 -10.43
N PHE A 99 -3.47 12.52 -11.01
CA PHE A 99 -3.36 12.71 -12.45
C PHE A 99 -3.54 11.38 -13.19
N VAL A 100 -2.76 10.35 -12.84
CA VAL A 100 -2.82 9.03 -13.47
C VAL A 100 -4.21 8.42 -13.33
N LYS A 101 -4.82 8.46 -12.14
CA LYS A 101 -6.20 7.99 -11.94
C LYS A 101 -7.21 8.73 -12.79
N ALA A 102 -7.07 10.06 -12.97
CA ALA A 102 -7.98 10.83 -13.80
C ALA A 102 -7.83 10.54 -15.30
N THR A 103 -6.63 10.20 -15.77
CA THR A 103 -6.41 9.89 -17.20
C THR A 103 -7.20 8.67 -17.70
N THR A 104 -7.60 7.77 -16.79
CA THR A 104 -8.44 6.62 -17.16
C THR A 104 -9.80 7.08 -17.69
N VAL A 105 -10.33 8.22 -17.20
CA VAL A 105 -11.61 8.78 -17.68
C VAL A 105 -11.58 9.03 -19.19
N PHE A 106 -10.51 9.65 -19.71
CA PHE A 106 -10.39 9.90 -21.14
C PHE A 106 -10.12 8.62 -21.94
N SER A 107 -9.29 7.73 -21.39
CA SER A 107 -8.96 6.45 -22.04
C SER A 107 -10.23 5.59 -22.21
N ASP A 108 -11.02 5.48 -21.14
CA ASP A 108 -12.27 4.71 -21.11
C ASP A 108 -13.39 5.41 -21.88
N ALA A 109 -13.35 6.75 -22.01
CA ALA A 109 -14.29 7.51 -22.82
C ALA A 109 -14.05 7.44 -24.32
N THR A 110 -13.04 6.69 -24.80
CA THR A 110 -12.75 6.55 -26.24
C THR A 110 -14.00 6.24 -27.09
N PRO A 111 -14.90 5.31 -26.71
CA PRO A 111 -16.13 5.07 -27.48
C PRO A 111 -17.04 6.30 -27.54
N ALA A 112 -17.20 7.04 -26.44
CA ALA A 112 -18.01 8.25 -26.40
C ALA A 112 -17.41 9.36 -27.28
N LEU A 113 -16.08 9.53 -27.24
CA LEU A 113 -15.38 10.51 -28.07
C LEU A 113 -15.55 10.22 -29.58
N LYS A 114 -15.55 8.95 -29.98
CA LYS A 114 -15.85 8.56 -31.38
C LYS A 114 -17.26 8.97 -31.81
N ILE A 115 -18.26 8.71 -30.96
CA ILE A 115 -19.65 9.12 -31.23
C ILE A 115 -19.78 10.64 -31.34
N ILE A 116 -19.06 11.41 -30.51
CA ILE A 116 -19.07 12.88 -30.56
C ILE A 116 -18.43 13.39 -31.86
N LEU A 117 -17.33 12.79 -32.30
CA LEU A 117 -16.58 13.21 -33.49
C LEU A 117 -17.35 13.00 -34.80
N GLU A 118 -18.22 11.98 -34.86
CA GLU A 118 -18.99 11.62 -36.05
C GLU A 118 -20.29 12.43 -36.22
N LYS A 119 -20.62 13.33 -35.29
CA LYS A 119 -21.79 14.22 -35.34
C LYS A 119 -21.42 15.64 -35.78
#